data_AF-A0A5Q0GU39-F1
#
_entry.id   AF-A0A5Q0GU39-F1
#
_cell.length_a   1.000
_cell.length_b   1.000
_cell.length_c   1.000
_cell.angle_alpha   90.00
_cell.angle_beta   90.00
_cell.angle_gamma   90.00
#
_symmetry.space_group_name_H-M   'P 1'
#
loop_
_entity.id
_entity.type
_entity.pdbx_description
1 polymer ?
#
loop_
_entity_poly.entity_id
_entity_poly.type
_entity_poly.pdbx_seq_one_letter_code
_entity_poly.pdbx_strand_id
1 'polypeptide(L)'
;MPTEKERLDEVEPTVADLVATTEALKVELNRVNTRLRVLESRLSGAGSGPDEDLDAVDDIAETAAALRAAWDAEQELLADSWRADLRSEVAEYESLRQERDTLVARLTSTRLPRIERDQLQHRVDNLEWQMGMQEVAAAGAAERLAADQAAAEEPWRAEAVIAGDKARLEILDIARARLTRALAADARMPLWFRVGLGEITNPDPTPWVEAAVALIAYRLEYGVTDPVSPLGEVPSATSGFAAWVRRAEAYTDLVDQLDALRP
;
A
#
# COMPACT_ATOMS: atom_id res chain seq x y z
N MET A 1 -32.52 -68.81 4.61
CA MET A 1 -31.17 -68.39 5.07
C MET A 1 -30.25 -68.56 3.89
N PRO A 2 -29.69 -67.48 3.31
CA PRO A 2 -28.77 -67.61 2.19
C PRO A 2 -27.55 -68.44 2.61
N THR A 3 -27.08 -69.29 1.71
CA THR A 3 -25.90 -70.13 1.92
C THR A 3 -24.63 -69.28 1.93
N GLU A 4 -23.58 -69.74 2.61
CA GLU A 4 -22.29 -69.03 2.70
C GLU A 4 -21.72 -68.69 1.32
N LYS A 5 -21.95 -69.56 0.33
CA LYS A 5 -21.58 -69.36 -1.06
C LYS A 5 -22.34 -68.21 -1.72
N GLU A 6 -23.66 -68.13 -1.53
CA GLU A 6 -24.47 -67.02 -2.08
C GLU A 6 -24.09 -65.67 -1.48
N ARG A 7 -23.63 -65.63 -0.22
CA ARG A 7 -23.11 -64.41 0.42
C ARG A 7 -21.73 -64.03 -0.11
N LEU A 8 -20.89 -65.01 -0.44
CA LEU A 8 -19.57 -64.79 -1.04
C LEU A 8 -19.70 -64.28 -2.48
N ASP A 9 -20.60 -64.87 -3.28
CA ASP A 9 -20.87 -64.46 -4.66
C ASP A 9 -21.40 -63.01 -4.76
N GLU A 10 -22.05 -62.50 -3.70
CA GLU A 10 -22.53 -61.10 -3.62
C GLU A 10 -21.43 -60.12 -3.14
N VAL A 11 -20.53 -60.57 -2.24
CA VAL A 11 -19.49 -59.72 -1.65
C VAL A 11 -18.24 -59.62 -2.54
N GLU A 12 -17.88 -60.70 -3.26
CA GLU A 12 -16.71 -60.74 -4.13
C GLU A 12 -16.67 -59.64 -5.21
N PRO A 13 -17.75 -59.34 -5.97
CA PRO A 13 -17.74 -58.23 -6.91
C PRO A 13 -17.59 -56.88 -6.22
N THR A 14 -18.19 -56.73 -5.03
CA THR A 14 -18.08 -55.48 -4.24
C THR A 14 -16.64 -55.26 -3.76
N VAL A 15 -15.96 -56.32 -3.33
CA VAL A 15 -14.54 -56.24 -2.94
C VAL A 15 -13.65 -55.96 -4.14
N ALA A 16 -13.92 -56.57 -5.30
CA ALA A 16 -13.19 -56.30 -6.53
C ALA A 16 -13.34 -54.82 -6.97
N ASP A 17 -14.55 -54.28 -6.90
CA ASP A 17 -14.82 -52.86 -7.18
C ASP A 17 -14.12 -51.93 -6.18
N LEU A 18 -14.11 -52.27 -4.88
CA LEU A 18 -13.39 -51.52 -3.85
C LEU A 18 -11.87 -51.52 -4.08
N VAL A 19 -11.30 -52.65 -4.50
CA VAL A 19 -9.87 -52.73 -4.84
C VAL A 19 -9.57 -51.87 -6.08
N ALA A 20 -10.39 -51.97 -7.12
CA ALA A 20 -10.21 -51.19 -8.35
C ALA A 20 -10.31 -49.67 -8.08
N THR A 21 -11.30 -49.24 -7.29
CA THR A 21 -11.45 -47.82 -6.90
C THR A 21 -10.30 -47.35 -6.02
N THR A 22 -9.81 -48.17 -5.09
CA THR A 22 -8.66 -47.82 -4.25
C THR A 22 -7.38 -47.64 -5.07
N GLU A 23 -7.13 -48.51 -6.05
CA GLU A 23 -5.98 -48.36 -6.95
C GLU A 23 -6.11 -47.13 -7.85
N ALA A 24 -7.32 -46.85 -8.37
CA ALA A 24 -7.57 -45.61 -9.12
C ALA A 24 -7.29 -44.35 -8.27
N LEU A 25 -7.79 -44.31 -7.02
CA LEU A 25 -7.56 -43.20 -6.10
C LEU A 25 -6.07 -43.03 -5.76
N LYS A 26 -5.30 -44.10 -5.59
CA LYS A 26 -3.84 -44.02 -5.38
C LYS A 26 -3.12 -43.39 -6.57
N VAL A 27 -3.51 -43.75 -7.80
CA VAL A 27 -2.94 -43.18 -9.02
C VAL A 27 -3.27 -41.69 -9.12
N GLU A 28 -4.52 -41.31 -8.85
CA GLU A 28 -4.93 -39.90 -8.84
C GLU A 28 -4.21 -39.09 -7.76
N LEU A 29 -4.11 -39.62 -6.54
CA LEU A 29 -3.39 -38.98 -5.45
C LEU A 29 -1.91 -38.77 -5.78
N ASN A 30 -1.24 -39.79 -6.36
CA ASN A 30 0.15 -39.66 -6.79
C ASN A 30 0.32 -38.60 -7.88
N ARG A 31 -0.63 -38.51 -8.82
CA ARG A 31 -0.64 -37.48 -9.85
C ARG A 31 -0.81 -36.08 -9.27
N VAL A 32 -1.71 -35.91 -8.30
CA VAL A 32 -1.92 -34.64 -7.59
C VAL A 32 -0.69 -34.26 -6.78
N ASN A 33 -0.11 -35.18 -6.02
CA ASN A 33 1.08 -34.94 -5.21
C ASN A 33 2.29 -34.54 -6.07
N THR A 34 2.47 -35.19 -7.22
CA THR A 34 3.54 -34.82 -8.17
C THR A 34 3.32 -33.40 -8.72
N ARG A 35 2.07 -33.05 -9.04
CA ARG A 35 1.73 -31.68 -9.48
C ARG A 35 1.95 -30.64 -8.40
N LEU A 36 1.59 -30.95 -7.15
CA LEU A 36 1.83 -30.06 -6.00
C LEU A 36 3.32 -29.81 -5.80
N ARG A 37 4.16 -30.84 -5.79
CA ARG A 37 5.62 -30.68 -5.66
C ARG A 37 6.23 -29.81 -6.76
N VAL A 38 5.78 -29.95 -8.00
CA VAL A 38 6.25 -29.09 -9.10
C VAL A 38 5.83 -27.64 -8.88
N LEU A 39 4.60 -27.41 -8.41
CA LEU A 39 4.12 -26.07 -8.09
C LEU A 39 4.87 -25.46 -6.90
N GLU A 40 5.09 -26.24 -5.83
CA GLU A 40 5.90 -25.84 -4.67
C GLU A 40 7.34 -25.51 -5.09
N SER A 41 7.95 -26.31 -5.97
CA SER A 41 9.30 -26.06 -6.52
C SER A 41 9.35 -24.78 -7.35
N ARG A 42 8.32 -24.51 -8.15
CA ARG A 42 8.22 -23.27 -8.93
C ARG A 42 8.06 -22.04 -8.05
N LEU A 43 7.18 -22.14 -7.07
CA LEU A 43 6.84 -21.03 -6.19
C LEU A 43 7.99 -20.75 -5.22
N SER A 44 8.69 -21.76 -4.71
CA SER A 44 9.95 -21.57 -3.97
C SER A 44 11.12 -21.04 -4.81
N GLY A 45 10.92 -20.86 -6.11
CA GLY A 45 11.94 -20.38 -7.04
C GLY A 45 13.04 -21.39 -7.36
N ALA A 46 12.88 -22.64 -6.93
CA ALA A 46 13.75 -23.77 -7.23
C ALA A 46 13.39 -24.45 -8.57
N GLY A 47 13.03 -23.66 -9.58
CA GLY A 47 12.70 -24.17 -10.92
C GLY A 47 13.82 -24.99 -11.55
N SER A 48 13.52 -25.74 -12.61
CA SER A 48 14.52 -26.52 -13.34
C SER A 48 15.08 -25.80 -14.58
N GLY A 49 14.48 -24.67 -14.95
CA GLY A 49 14.80 -23.85 -16.11
C GLY A 49 16.05 -22.96 -15.97
N PRO A 50 16.23 -22.01 -16.91
CA PRO A 50 17.35 -21.05 -16.85
C PRO A 50 17.21 -20.11 -15.64
N ASP A 51 18.32 -19.48 -15.27
CA ASP A 51 18.32 -18.45 -14.22
C ASP A 51 17.59 -17.19 -14.75
N GLU A 52 16.59 -16.72 -14.03
CA GLU A 52 15.87 -15.48 -14.33
C GLU A 52 16.54 -14.32 -13.58
N ASP A 53 16.78 -13.22 -14.27
CA ASP A 53 17.13 -11.94 -13.65
C ASP A 53 15.89 -11.06 -13.59
N LEU A 54 15.24 -11.00 -12.42
CA LEU A 54 14.01 -10.22 -12.21
C LEU A 54 14.27 -8.70 -12.21
N ASP A 55 15.51 -8.26 -11.97
CA ASP A 55 15.87 -6.84 -11.85
C ASP A 55 16.23 -6.23 -13.24
N ALA A 56 16.63 -7.04 -14.22
CA ALA A 56 17.04 -6.58 -15.56
C ALA A 56 15.85 -6.18 -16.45
N VAL A 57 15.30 -4.98 -16.24
CA VAL A 57 14.18 -4.41 -17.01
C VAL A 57 14.67 -3.21 -17.85
N ASP A 58 14.38 -3.25 -19.15
CA ASP A 58 14.62 -2.11 -20.04
C ASP A 58 13.68 -0.95 -19.67
N ASP A 59 14.17 0.29 -19.79
CA ASP A 59 13.40 1.53 -19.57
C ASP A 59 12.82 1.75 -18.15
N ILE A 60 13.09 0.87 -17.18
CA ILE A 60 12.63 1.04 -15.78
C ILE A 60 13.17 2.31 -15.12
N ALA A 61 14.33 2.79 -15.57
CA ALA A 61 14.94 4.00 -15.05
C ALA A 61 14.08 5.25 -15.30
N GLU A 62 13.35 5.31 -16.43
CA GLU A 62 12.45 6.42 -16.73
C GLU A 62 11.20 6.36 -15.83
N THR A 63 10.61 5.18 -15.66
CA THR A 63 9.45 4.97 -14.78
C THR A 63 9.80 5.29 -13.32
N ALA A 64 10.95 4.81 -12.83
CA ALA A 64 11.43 5.12 -11.48
C ALA A 64 11.77 6.62 -11.32
N ALA A 65 12.27 7.29 -12.37
CA ALA A 65 12.50 8.74 -12.33
C ALA A 65 11.19 9.54 -12.26
N ALA A 66 10.16 9.14 -13.00
CA ALA A 66 8.83 9.74 -12.92
C ALA A 66 8.23 9.61 -11.53
N LEU A 67 8.39 8.44 -10.88
CA LEU A 67 7.93 8.23 -9.52
C LEU A 67 8.67 9.11 -8.50
N ARG A 68 9.99 9.28 -8.66
CA ARG A 68 10.78 10.19 -7.81
C ARG A 68 10.35 11.64 -7.99
N ALA A 69 10.14 12.10 -9.22
CA ALA A 69 9.65 13.44 -9.50
C ALA A 69 8.27 13.69 -8.88
N ALA A 70 7.39 12.69 -8.91
CA ALA A 70 6.09 12.76 -8.25
C ALA A 70 6.22 12.88 -6.73
N TRP A 71 7.15 12.15 -6.11
CA TRP A 71 7.39 12.30 -4.67
C TRP A 71 7.91 13.67 -4.30
N ASP A 72 8.87 14.20 -5.06
CA ASP A 72 9.38 15.55 -4.82
C ASP A 72 8.25 16.57 -4.93
N ALA A 73 7.34 16.41 -5.90
CA ALA A 73 6.14 17.23 -6.03
C ALA A 73 5.15 17.04 -4.85
N GLU A 74 4.94 15.81 -4.38
CA GLU A 74 4.03 15.50 -3.26
C GLU A 74 4.55 15.99 -1.90
N GLN A 75 5.87 15.96 -1.66
CA GLN A 75 6.46 16.42 -0.39
C GLN A 75 6.30 17.92 -0.15
N GLU A 76 6.17 18.69 -1.23
CA GLU A 76 5.89 20.12 -1.15
C GLU A 76 4.40 20.43 -0.92
N LEU A 77 3.53 19.43 -1.04
CA LEU A 77 2.10 19.55 -0.78
C LEU A 77 1.78 19.10 0.66
N LEU A 78 0.86 19.82 1.29
CA LEU A 78 0.31 19.41 2.58
C LEU A 78 -0.50 18.12 2.41
N ALA A 79 -0.39 17.20 3.38
CA ALA A 79 -1.25 16.02 3.41
C ALA A 79 -2.71 16.42 3.67
N ASP A 80 -3.67 15.63 3.19
CA ASP A 80 -5.10 15.95 3.32
C ASP A 80 -5.58 16.14 4.76
N SER A 81 -5.04 15.35 5.70
CA SER A 81 -5.34 15.50 7.13
C SER A 81 -4.89 16.87 7.65
N TRP A 82 -3.66 17.29 7.31
CA TRP A 82 -3.15 18.60 7.67
C TRP A 82 -3.93 19.73 7.01
N ARG A 83 -4.35 19.57 5.75
CA ARG A 83 -5.23 20.55 5.10
C ARG A 83 -6.58 20.67 5.82
N ALA A 84 -7.15 19.55 6.25
CA ALA A 84 -8.42 19.53 6.98
C ALA A 84 -8.30 20.23 8.34
N ASP A 85 -7.24 19.95 9.09
CA ASP A 85 -6.98 20.57 10.40
C ASP A 85 -6.80 22.09 10.27
N LEU A 86 -5.98 22.53 9.31
CA LEU A 86 -5.77 23.96 9.05
C LEU A 86 -7.04 24.66 8.56
N ARG A 87 -7.87 23.99 7.74
CA ARG A 87 -9.17 24.53 7.33
C ARG A 87 -10.13 24.66 8.50
N SER A 88 -10.12 23.71 9.44
CA SER A 88 -10.92 23.80 10.67
C SER A 88 -10.49 25.01 11.49
N GLU A 89 -9.19 25.21 11.67
CA GLU A 89 -8.65 26.34 12.43
C GLU A 89 -9.03 27.70 11.82
N VAL A 90 -8.95 27.83 10.49
CA VAL A 90 -9.40 29.04 9.79
C VAL A 90 -10.93 29.22 9.93
N ALA A 91 -11.71 28.16 9.74
CA ALA A 91 -13.16 28.21 9.80
C ALA A 91 -13.68 28.57 11.22
N GLU A 92 -13.02 28.06 12.26
CA GLU A 92 -13.33 28.41 13.65
C GLU A 92 -13.13 29.91 13.89
N TYR A 93 -12.00 30.46 13.47
CA TYR A 93 -11.73 31.90 13.58
C TYR A 93 -12.72 32.75 12.78
N GLU A 94 -13.04 32.34 11.54
CA GLU A 94 -14.04 33.02 10.71
C GLU A 94 -15.44 33.00 11.35
N SER A 95 -15.81 31.90 12.01
CA SER A 95 -17.09 31.77 12.70
C SER A 95 -17.20 32.75 13.87
N LEU A 96 -16.14 32.89 14.67
CA LEU A 96 -16.07 33.87 15.77
C LEU A 96 -16.19 35.30 15.23
N ARG A 97 -15.49 35.59 14.14
CA ARG A 97 -15.55 36.89 13.46
C ARG A 97 -16.96 37.21 12.96
N GLN A 98 -17.62 36.24 12.33
CA GLN A 98 -18.99 36.41 11.82
C GLN A 98 -20.01 36.62 12.95
N GLU A 99 -19.86 35.90 14.07
CA GLU A 99 -20.69 36.08 15.25
C GLU A 99 -20.49 37.48 15.85
N ARG A 100 -19.23 37.91 16.02
CA ARG A 100 -18.88 39.25 16.50
C ARG A 100 -19.51 40.32 15.63
N ASP A 101 -19.33 40.24 14.32
CA ASP A 101 -19.85 41.23 13.36
C ASP A 101 -21.39 41.29 13.40
N THR A 102 -22.06 40.15 13.59
CA THR A 102 -23.52 40.07 13.75
C THR A 102 -23.99 40.78 15.03
N LEU A 103 -23.30 40.57 16.15
CA LEU A 103 -23.64 41.21 17.43
C LEU A 103 -23.36 42.71 17.41
N VAL A 104 -22.25 43.14 16.79
CA VAL A 104 -21.93 44.55 16.59
C VAL A 104 -22.96 45.24 15.70
N ALA A 105 -23.39 44.59 14.62
CA ALA A 105 -24.47 45.10 13.77
C ALA A 105 -25.80 45.24 14.53
N ARG A 106 -26.11 44.33 15.46
CA ARG A 106 -27.30 44.42 16.32
C ARG A 106 -27.20 45.58 17.32
N LEU A 107 -26.03 45.81 17.91
CA LEU A 107 -25.76 46.93 18.83
C LEU A 107 -25.93 48.29 18.16
N THR A 108 -25.56 48.41 16.88
CA THR A 108 -25.62 49.66 16.11
C THR A 108 -27.00 49.92 15.50
N SER A 109 -27.71 48.87 15.06
CA SER A 109 -28.99 49.01 14.34
C SER A 109 -30.23 49.14 15.23
N THR A 110 -30.21 48.60 16.45
CA THR A 110 -31.43 48.44 17.26
C THR A 110 -31.38 49.30 18.51
N ARG A 111 -32.49 50.00 18.81
CA ARG A 111 -32.68 50.67 20.10
C ARG A 111 -32.97 49.62 21.18
N LEU A 112 -31.91 49.08 21.77
CA LEU A 112 -31.98 48.06 22.80
C LEU A 112 -32.12 48.69 24.20
N PRO A 113 -32.87 48.04 25.11
CA PRO A 113 -32.83 48.32 26.54
C PRO A 113 -31.41 48.26 27.09
N ARG A 114 -31.11 49.04 28.14
CA ARG A 114 -29.75 49.14 28.71
C ARG A 114 -29.16 47.77 29.09
N ILE A 115 -29.95 46.94 29.78
CA ILE A 115 -29.49 45.62 30.25
C ILE A 115 -29.13 44.69 29.07
N GLU A 116 -29.94 44.66 28.01
CA GLU A 116 -29.65 43.85 26.82
C GLU A 116 -28.43 44.37 26.06
N ARG A 117 -28.26 45.69 25.99
CA ARG A 117 -27.06 46.31 25.41
C ARG A 117 -25.80 45.90 26.18
N ASP A 118 -25.83 45.97 27.51
CA ASP A 118 -24.68 45.62 28.35
C ASP A 118 -24.32 44.12 28.20
N GLN A 119 -25.32 43.22 28.13
CA GLN A 119 -25.10 41.79 27.88
C GLN A 119 -24.49 41.50 26.50
N LEU A 120 -24.98 42.16 25.46
CA LEU A 120 -24.44 42.01 24.11
C LEU A 120 -23.02 42.56 24.01
N GLN A 121 -22.73 43.69 24.67
CA GLN A 121 -21.39 44.25 24.72
C GLN A 121 -20.41 43.29 25.39
N HIS A 122 -20.76 42.70 26.54
CA HIS A 122 -19.92 41.70 27.19
C HIS A 122 -19.66 40.48 26.31
N ARG A 123 -20.64 40.04 25.51
CA ARG A 123 -20.44 38.94 24.56
C ARG A 123 -19.48 39.32 23.43
N VAL A 124 -19.58 40.54 22.90
CA VAL A 124 -18.64 41.08 21.90
C VAL A 124 -17.23 41.12 22.47
N ASP A 125 -17.04 41.69 23.67
CA ASP A 125 -15.73 41.79 24.31
C ASP A 125 -15.11 40.40 24.54
N ASN A 126 -15.93 39.41 24.92
CA ASN A 126 -15.48 38.02 25.07
C ASN A 126 -15.07 37.38 23.73
N LEU A 127 -15.85 37.61 22.66
CA LEU A 127 -15.48 37.14 21.32
C LEU A 127 -14.20 37.81 20.81
N GLU A 128 -14.03 39.12 21.03
CA GLU A 128 -12.81 39.83 20.66
C GLU A 128 -11.58 39.31 21.40
N TRP A 129 -11.74 38.98 22.69
CA TRP A 129 -10.68 38.30 23.45
C TRP A 129 -10.34 36.92 22.88
N GLN A 130 -11.35 36.09 22.57
CA GLN A 130 -11.15 34.77 21.97
C GLN A 130 -10.48 34.88 20.59
N MET A 131 -10.92 35.81 19.75
CA MET A 131 -10.33 36.10 18.46
C MET A 131 -8.86 36.51 18.59
N GLY A 132 -8.53 37.41 19.53
CA GLY A 132 -7.14 37.83 19.75
C GLY A 132 -6.20 36.70 20.16
N MET A 133 -6.72 35.67 20.83
CA MET A 133 -5.94 34.46 21.18
C MET A 133 -5.70 33.53 19.98
N GLN A 134 -6.58 33.57 18.98
CA GLN A 134 -6.54 32.66 17.81
C GLN A 134 -6.04 33.33 16.53
N GLU A 135 -5.99 34.66 16.47
CA GLU A 135 -5.70 35.43 15.25
C GLU A 135 -4.37 35.04 14.60
N VAL A 136 -3.29 34.92 15.39
CA VAL A 136 -1.97 34.56 14.87
C VAL A 136 -1.96 33.13 14.31
N ALA A 137 -2.64 32.21 14.98
CA ALA A 137 -2.69 30.80 14.61
C ALA A 137 -3.52 30.61 13.32
N ALA A 138 -4.71 31.21 13.27
CA ALA A 138 -5.57 31.24 12.09
C ALA A 138 -4.92 31.95 10.89
N ALA A 139 -4.21 33.05 11.11
CA ALA A 139 -3.47 33.74 10.04
C ALA A 139 -2.33 32.86 9.49
N GLY A 140 -1.57 32.20 10.36
CA GLY A 140 -0.54 31.24 9.95
C GLY A 140 -1.11 30.03 9.22
N ALA A 141 -2.27 29.53 9.66
CA ALA A 141 -2.98 28.43 8.98
C ALA A 141 -3.46 28.85 7.58
N ALA A 142 -4.04 30.04 7.45
CA ALA A 142 -4.46 30.60 6.17
C ALA A 142 -3.28 30.81 5.21
N GLU A 143 -2.14 31.32 5.69
CA GLU A 143 -0.93 31.48 4.87
C GLU A 143 -0.40 30.14 4.37
N ARG A 144 -0.37 29.11 5.23
CA ARG A 144 0.05 27.76 4.85
C ARG A 144 -0.88 27.12 3.81
N LEU A 145 -2.20 27.28 3.98
CA LEU A 145 -3.18 26.81 3.00
C LEU A 145 -3.05 27.55 1.66
N ALA A 146 -2.78 28.86 1.67
CA ALA A 146 -2.55 29.64 0.46
C ALA A 146 -1.27 29.21 -0.25
N ALA A 147 -0.19 28.93 0.48
CA ALA A 147 1.05 28.41 -0.07
C ALA A 147 0.87 27.01 -0.68
N ASP A 148 0.14 26.11 0.00
CA ASP A 148 -0.22 24.78 -0.53
C ASP A 148 -1.08 24.88 -1.81
N GLN A 149 -2.07 25.78 -1.83
CA GLN A 149 -2.89 26.00 -3.01
C GLN A 149 -2.06 26.55 -4.18
N ALA A 150 -1.19 27.54 -3.94
CA ALA A 150 -0.30 28.06 -4.96
C ALA A 150 0.65 26.96 -5.48
N ALA A 151 1.16 26.10 -4.59
CA ALA A 151 1.98 24.97 -4.99
C ALA A 151 1.19 23.95 -5.84
N ALA A 152 -0.07 23.68 -5.50
CA ALA A 152 -0.94 22.77 -6.24
C ALA A 152 -1.36 23.31 -7.61
N GLU A 153 -1.42 24.64 -7.79
CA GLU A 153 -1.76 25.28 -9.07
C GLU A 153 -0.62 25.25 -10.10
N GLU A 154 0.61 24.93 -9.67
CA GLU A 154 1.77 24.83 -10.57
C GLU A 154 1.64 23.62 -11.51
N PRO A 155 1.55 23.81 -12.84
CA PRO A 155 1.22 22.74 -13.79
C PRO A 155 2.17 21.55 -13.74
N TRP A 156 3.46 21.81 -13.54
CA TRP A 156 4.48 20.76 -13.50
C TRP A 156 4.28 19.79 -12.34
N ARG A 157 3.70 20.23 -11.20
CA ARG A 157 3.44 19.36 -10.05
C ARG A 157 2.28 18.42 -10.34
N ALA A 158 1.18 18.95 -10.87
CA ALA A 158 0.04 18.13 -11.27
C ALA A 158 0.44 17.08 -12.32
N GLU A 159 1.25 17.49 -13.31
CA GLU A 159 1.83 16.58 -14.30
C GLU A 159 2.74 15.53 -13.67
N ALA A 160 3.61 15.91 -12.72
CA ALA A 160 4.49 14.99 -12.01
C ALA A 160 3.72 13.97 -11.18
N VAL A 161 2.68 14.38 -10.43
CA VAL A 161 1.83 13.48 -9.64
C VAL A 161 1.11 12.48 -10.55
N ILE A 162 0.50 12.94 -11.64
CA ILE A 162 -0.18 12.07 -12.62
C ILE A 162 0.81 11.09 -13.25
N ALA A 163 2.00 11.55 -13.62
CA ALA A 163 3.05 10.70 -14.16
C ALA A 163 3.53 9.66 -13.14
N GLY A 164 3.65 10.04 -11.86
CA GLY A 164 4.00 9.16 -10.76
C GLY A 164 2.97 8.08 -10.48
N ASP A 165 1.68 8.43 -10.46
CA ASP A 165 0.60 7.46 -10.26
C ASP A 165 0.58 6.44 -11.39
N LYS A 166 0.76 6.89 -12.63
CA LYS A 166 0.92 6.00 -13.78
C LYS A 166 2.16 5.12 -13.62
N ALA A 167 3.31 5.70 -13.26
CA ALA A 167 4.56 4.98 -13.07
C ALA A 167 4.46 3.90 -11.96
N ARG A 168 3.74 4.18 -10.88
CA ARG A 168 3.52 3.22 -9.79
C ARG A 168 2.76 1.98 -10.27
N LEU A 169 1.69 2.18 -11.05
CA LEU A 169 0.94 1.09 -11.66
C LEU A 169 1.79 0.32 -12.67
N GLU A 170 2.57 1.02 -13.47
CA GLU A 170 3.45 0.43 -14.48
C GLU A 170 4.54 -0.46 -13.84
N ILE A 171 5.18 -0.03 -12.75
CA ILE A 171 6.16 -0.86 -12.02
C ILE A 171 5.50 -2.13 -11.47
N LEU A 172 4.29 -2.03 -10.91
CA LEU A 172 3.56 -3.19 -10.40
C LEU A 172 3.17 -4.17 -11.51
N ASP A 173 2.71 -3.65 -12.65
CA ASP A 173 2.37 -4.46 -13.82
C ASP A 173 3.60 -5.15 -14.41
N ILE A 174 4.73 -4.44 -14.51
CA ILE A 174 6.02 -5.01 -14.91
C ILE A 174 6.41 -6.15 -13.95
N ALA A 175 6.40 -5.89 -12.64
CA ALA A 175 6.75 -6.87 -11.62
C ALA A 175 5.88 -8.12 -11.71
N ARG A 176 4.56 -7.96 -11.86
CA ARG A 176 3.61 -9.05 -12.02
C ARG A 176 3.84 -9.84 -13.31
N ALA A 177 4.07 -9.16 -14.42
CA ALA A 177 4.34 -9.80 -15.70
C ALA A 177 5.64 -10.62 -15.65
N ARG A 178 6.68 -10.12 -14.99
CA ARG A 178 7.94 -10.84 -14.77
C ARG A 178 7.74 -12.11 -13.97
N LEU A 179 7.11 -11.99 -12.80
CA LEU A 179 6.85 -13.14 -11.94
C LEU A 179 6.04 -14.21 -12.69
N THR A 180 4.97 -13.79 -13.37
CA THR A 180 4.11 -14.69 -14.16
C THR A 180 4.89 -15.42 -15.25
N ARG A 181 5.75 -14.70 -15.99
CA ARG A 181 6.59 -15.28 -17.05
C ARG A 181 7.59 -16.28 -16.48
N ALA A 182 8.29 -15.92 -15.41
CA ALA A 182 9.30 -16.75 -14.77
C ALA A 182 8.67 -18.05 -14.21
N LEU A 183 7.52 -17.95 -13.56
CA LEU A 183 6.76 -19.10 -13.07
C LEU A 183 6.24 -19.99 -14.23
N ALA A 184 5.76 -19.38 -15.32
CA ALA A 184 5.30 -20.11 -16.50
C ALA A 184 6.43 -20.88 -17.20
N ALA A 185 7.65 -20.31 -17.20
CA ALA A 185 8.84 -20.90 -17.80
C ALA A 185 9.58 -21.88 -16.88
N ASP A 186 9.11 -22.12 -15.65
CA ASP A 186 9.81 -22.94 -14.65
C ASP A 186 11.24 -22.43 -14.36
N ALA A 187 11.44 -21.10 -14.42
CA ALA A 187 12.75 -20.48 -14.28
C ALA A 187 13.29 -20.59 -12.84
N ARG A 188 14.63 -20.59 -12.72
CA ARG A 188 15.30 -20.50 -11.41
C ARG A 188 15.31 -19.05 -10.96
N MET A 189 14.72 -18.78 -9.81
CA MET A 189 14.63 -17.43 -9.28
C MET A 189 15.96 -16.98 -8.64
N PRO A 190 16.25 -15.67 -8.64
CA PRO A 190 17.42 -15.11 -7.96
C PRO A 190 17.55 -15.55 -6.49
N LEU A 191 18.78 -15.56 -5.99
CA LEU A 191 19.04 -15.94 -4.59
C LEU A 191 18.28 -15.03 -3.61
N TRP A 192 18.35 -13.71 -3.80
CA TRP A 192 17.62 -12.75 -2.96
C TRP A 192 16.11 -13.03 -2.92
N PHE A 193 15.52 -13.50 -4.03
CA PHE A 193 14.10 -13.78 -4.11
C PHE A 193 13.75 -14.99 -3.23
N ARG A 194 14.56 -16.05 -3.33
CA ARG A 194 14.39 -17.28 -2.54
C ARG A 194 14.65 -17.06 -1.05
N VAL A 195 15.67 -16.26 -0.71
CA VAL A 195 16.01 -15.92 0.68
C VAL A 195 14.97 -14.96 1.29
N GLY A 196 14.47 -14.01 0.51
CA GLY A 196 13.53 -13.00 0.97
C GLY A 196 12.12 -13.52 1.20
N LEU A 197 11.54 -14.20 0.20
CA LEU A 197 10.18 -14.72 0.31
C LEU A 197 10.07 -16.07 1.01
N GLY A 198 11.08 -16.93 0.88
CA GLY A 198 10.99 -18.31 1.33
C GLY A 198 9.96 -19.13 0.56
N GLU A 199 9.58 -20.26 1.16
CA GLU A 199 8.63 -21.22 0.59
C GLU A 199 7.17 -20.81 0.88
N ILE A 200 6.23 -21.31 0.07
CA ILE A 200 4.82 -21.14 0.38
C ILE A 200 4.46 -22.01 1.58
N THR A 201 4.08 -21.35 2.68
CA THR A 201 3.69 -21.99 3.93
C THR A 201 2.17 -22.18 4.06
N ASN A 202 1.38 -21.55 3.19
CA ASN A 202 -0.09 -21.52 3.24
C ASN A 202 -0.72 -22.15 1.98
N PRO A 203 -1.80 -22.94 2.07
CA PRO A 203 -2.53 -23.44 0.89
C PRO A 203 -3.06 -22.35 -0.05
N ASP A 204 -3.32 -21.14 0.45
CA ASP A 204 -3.60 -19.98 -0.41
C ASP A 204 -2.28 -19.29 -0.82
N PRO A 205 -1.89 -19.32 -2.11
CA PRO A 205 -0.66 -18.69 -2.58
C PRO A 205 -0.80 -17.16 -2.75
N THR A 206 -2.01 -16.60 -2.61
CA THR A 206 -2.29 -15.19 -2.93
C THR A 206 -1.41 -14.21 -2.14
N PRO A 207 -1.28 -14.32 -0.80
CA PRO A 207 -0.44 -13.40 -0.03
C PRO A 207 1.04 -13.50 -0.42
N TRP A 208 1.50 -14.70 -0.78
CA TRP A 208 2.87 -14.93 -1.24
C TRP A 208 3.12 -14.28 -2.60
N VAL A 209 2.16 -14.40 -3.55
CA VAL A 209 2.26 -13.77 -4.87
C VAL A 209 2.24 -12.24 -4.74
N GLU A 210 1.40 -11.70 -3.86
CA GLU A 210 1.34 -10.26 -3.61
C GLU A 210 2.66 -9.74 -3.03
N ALA A 211 3.24 -10.43 -2.05
CA ALA A 211 4.55 -10.07 -1.50
C ALA A 211 5.67 -10.21 -2.54
N ALA A 212 5.60 -11.21 -3.42
CA ALA A 212 6.58 -11.41 -4.49
C ALA A 212 6.56 -10.24 -5.49
N VAL A 213 5.37 -9.81 -5.90
CA VAL A 213 5.20 -8.66 -6.78
C VAL A 213 5.65 -7.38 -6.10
N ALA A 214 5.27 -7.17 -4.84
CA ALA A 214 5.66 -5.99 -4.07
C ALA A 214 7.18 -5.91 -3.87
N LEU A 215 7.84 -7.04 -3.61
CA LEU A 215 9.29 -7.11 -3.48
C LEU A 215 10.00 -6.79 -4.81
N ILE A 216 9.55 -7.37 -5.93
CA ILE A 216 10.12 -7.05 -7.25
C ILE A 216 9.92 -5.56 -7.55
N ALA A 217 8.72 -5.04 -7.34
CA ALA A 217 8.41 -3.62 -7.55
C ALA A 217 9.31 -2.70 -6.71
N TYR A 218 9.52 -3.01 -5.43
CA TYR A 218 10.42 -2.28 -4.56
C TYR A 218 11.86 -2.25 -5.10
N ARG A 219 12.38 -3.40 -5.54
CA ARG A 219 13.73 -3.45 -6.08
C ARG A 219 13.89 -2.63 -7.36
N LEU A 220 12.89 -2.69 -8.25
CA LEU A 220 12.86 -1.90 -9.49
C LEU A 220 12.77 -0.39 -9.21
N GLU A 221 11.91 0.00 -8.27
CA GLU A 221 11.67 1.39 -7.86
C GLU A 221 12.92 2.04 -7.22
N TYR A 222 13.51 1.35 -6.25
CA TYR A 222 14.63 1.86 -5.46
C TYR A 222 16.00 1.47 -6.02
N GLY A 223 16.05 0.71 -7.13
CA GLY A 223 17.30 0.28 -7.77
C GLY A 223 18.13 -0.64 -6.89
N VAL A 224 17.47 -1.51 -6.11
CA VAL A 224 18.16 -2.48 -5.25
C VAL A 224 18.73 -3.60 -6.11
N THR A 225 20.05 -3.74 -6.09
CA THR A 225 20.79 -4.73 -6.89
C THR A 225 21.56 -5.73 -6.04
N ASP A 226 21.40 -5.68 -4.71
CA ASP A 226 22.07 -6.61 -3.81
C ASP A 226 21.66 -8.06 -4.13
N PRO A 227 22.61 -8.98 -4.36
CA PRO A 227 22.33 -10.35 -4.76
C PRO A 227 21.82 -11.24 -3.63
N VAL A 228 21.96 -10.81 -2.36
CA VAL A 228 21.62 -11.57 -1.17
C VAL A 228 20.51 -10.88 -0.36
N SER A 229 20.63 -9.58 -0.12
CA SER A 229 19.64 -8.81 0.62
C SER A 229 18.47 -8.44 -0.30
N PRO A 230 17.25 -8.97 -0.10
CA PRO A 230 16.10 -8.70 -0.95
C PRO A 230 15.74 -7.20 -0.98
N LEU A 231 15.85 -6.53 0.16
CA LEU A 231 15.50 -5.11 0.33
C LEU A 231 16.73 -4.18 0.30
N GLY A 232 17.94 -4.73 0.17
CA GLY A 232 19.19 -3.97 0.19
C GLY A 232 19.55 -3.45 1.58
N GLU A 233 20.26 -2.32 1.63
CA GLU A 233 20.60 -1.63 2.88
C GLU A 233 19.36 -0.96 3.50
N VAL A 234 19.27 -0.99 4.83
CA VAL A 234 18.21 -0.33 5.60
C VAL A 234 18.22 1.17 5.28
N PRO A 235 17.10 1.75 4.81
CA PRO A 235 17.02 3.16 4.48
C PRO A 235 17.31 4.04 5.71
N SER A 236 18.13 5.06 5.52
CA SER A 236 18.50 6.01 6.57
C SER A 236 18.79 7.38 5.96
N ALA A 237 18.84 8.43 6.78
CA ALA A 237 19.23 9.76 6.29
C ALA A 237 20.64 9.78 5.65
N THR A 238 21.49 8.80 5.97
CA THR A 238 22.83 8.62 5.40
C THR A 238 22.87 7.73 4.17
N SER A 239 21.77 7.08 3.77
CA SER A 239 21.76 6.15 2.63
C SER A 239 21.83 6.82 1.25
N GLY A 240 21.87 8.16 1.22
CA GLY A 240 21.98 8.94 -0.03
C GLY A 240 20.69 8.99 -0.85
N PHE A 241 19.58 8.46 -0.34
CA PHE A 241 18.28 8.51 -0.99
C PHE A 241 17.52 9.77 -0.56
N ALA A 242 17.20 10.67 -1.49
CA ALA A 242 16.54 11.95 -1.18
C ALA A 242 15.20 11.75 -0.43
N ALA A 243 14.42 10.74 -0.83
CA ALA A 243 13.17 10.36 -0.19
C ALA A 243 13.32 9.21 0.84
N TRP A 244 14.40 9.22 1.65
CA TRP A 244 14.73 8.11 2.55
C TRP A 244 13.60 7.75 3.55
N VAL A 245 12.79 8.72 3.97
CA VAL A 245 11.65 8.49 4.89
C VAL A 245 10.63 7.56 4.26
N ARG A 246 10.19 7.82 3.02
CA ARG A 246 9.24 6.94 2.32
C ARG A 246 9.84 5.58 2.01
N ARG A 247 11.11 5.55 1.60
CA ARG A 247 11.79 4.27 1.39
C ARG A 247 11.82 3.45 2.69
N ALA A 248 11.97 4.10 3.85
CA ALA A 248 11.92 3.44 5.16
C ALA A 248 10.53 2.92 5.49
N GLU A 249 9.46 3.66 5.17
CA GLU A 249 8.06 3.20 5.30
C GLU A 249 7.82 1.96 4.42
N ALA A 250 8.09 2.06 3.11
CA ALA A 250 7.94 0.95 2.18
C ALA A 250 8.80 -0.27 2.55
N TYR A 251 10.02 -0.03 3.06
CA TYR A 251 10.88 -1.08 3.60
C TYR A 251 10.24 -1.77 4.80
N THR A 252 9.64 -1.01 5.73
CA THR A 252 9.01 -1.55 6.94
C THR A 252 7.76 -2.34 6.58
N ASP A 253 6.90 -1.80 5.72
CA ASP A 253 5.68 -2.49 5.26
C ASP A 253 6.02 -3.82 4.58
N LEU A 254 7.09 -3.85 3.76
CA LEU A 254 7.55 -5.09 3.13
C LEU A 254 8.17 -6.06 4.13
N VAL A 255 8.92 -5.59 5.12
CA VAL A 255 9.43 -6.45 6.19
C VAL A 255 8.26 -7.10 6.92
N ASP A 256 7.25 -6.33 7.31
CA ASP A 256 6.06 -6.84 8.00
C ASP A 256 5.30 -7.85 7.12
N GLN A 257 5.15 -7.55 5.82
CA GLN A 257 4.50 -8.46 4.88
C GLN A 257 5.28 -9.77 4.70
N LEU A 258 6.62 -9.71 4.61
CA LEU A 258 7.47 -10.88 4.48
C LEU A 258 7.52 -11.70 5.78
N ASP A 259 7.54 -11.05 6.94
CA ASP A 259 7.49 -11.72 8.24
C ASP A 259 6.14 -12.41 8.47
N ALA A 260 5.03 -11.85 7.97
CA ALA A 260 3.72 -12.48 8.01
C ALA A 260 3.62 -13.78 7.18
N LEU A 261 4.54 -14.01 6.24
CA LEU A 261 4.60 -15.25 5.45
C LEU A 261 5.41 -16.36 6.14
N ARG A 262 6.19 -16.02 7.17
CA ARG A 262 7.01 -16.98 7.91
C ARG A 262 6.14 -17.81 8.86
N PRO A 263 6.44 -19.11 9.02
CA PRO A 263 5.66 -20.03 9.84
C PRO A 263 5.86 -19.83 11.35
#